data_AF-A0A7Z8QV52-F1
#
_entry.id   AF-A0A7Z8QV52-F1
#
_cell.length_a   1.000
_cell.length_b   1.000
_cell.length_c   1.000
_cell.angle_alpha   90.00
_cell.angle_beta   90.00
_cell.angle_gamma   90.00
#
_symmetry.space_group_name_H-M   'P 1'
#
loop_
_entity.id
_entity.type
_entity.pdbx_description
1 polymer ?
#
loop_
_entity_poly.entity_id
_entity_poly.type
_entity_poly.pdbx_seq_one_letter_code
_entity_poly.pdbx_strand_id
1 'polypeptide(L)' 'MPANPRFLFLDKVVTIQLQAVSDYMWTEATGKRTPIAGLGTFWDDPDTKTDTVDIIDIL' A
#
# COMPACT_ATOMS: atom_id res chain seq x y z
N MET A 1 11.11 3.38 9.96
CA MET A 1 11.00 3.70 11.41
C MET A 1 10.76 2.38 12.14
N PRO A 2 11.54 2.00 13.16
CA PRO A 2 11.29 0.77 13.90
C PRO A 2 9.99 0.89 14.72
N ALA A 3 9.21 -0.19 14.80
CA ALA A 3 7.98 -0.24 15.58
C ALA A 3 8.26 -0.04 17.08
N ASN A 4 7.41 0.70 17.78
CA ASN A 4 7.58 0.92 19.21
C ASN A 4 7.24 -0.36 19.99
N PRO A 5 8.18 -0.94 20.76
CA PRO A 5 7.96 -2.22 21.44
C PRO A 5 6.74 -2.24 22.37
N ARG A 6 6.36 -1.09 22.93
CA ARG A 6 5.20 -0.97 23.84
C ARG A 6 3.85 -1.07 23.12
N PHE A 7 3.82 -0.85 21.81
CA PHE A 7 2.59 -0.79 21.02
C PHE A 7 2.49 -1.90 19.97
N LEU A 8 3.38 -2.89 20.00
CA LEU A 8 3.40 -3.98 19.01
C LEU A 8 2.04 -4.68 18.84
N PHE A 9 1.34 -4.93 19.93
CA PHE A 9 0.01 -5.54 19.86
C PHE A 9 -0.99 -4.64 19.11
N LEU A 10 -1.03 -3.34 19.48
CA LEU A 10 -1.90 -2.37 18.85
C LEU A 10 -1.56 -2.21 17.36
N ASP A 11 -0.28 -2.10 17.03
CA ASP A 11 0.20 -1.98 15.65
C ASP A 11 -0.25 -3.19 14.81
N LYS A 12 -0.17 -4.41 15.36
CA LYS A 12 -0.62 -5.62 14.67
C LYS A 12 -2.13 -5.63 14.45
N VAL A 13 -2.92 -5.27 15.47
CA VAL A 13 -4.38 -5.20 15.35
C VAL A 13 -4.79 -4.18 14.30
N VAL A 14 -4.21 -2.97 14.34
CA VAL A 14 -4.49 -1.91 13.37
C VAL A 14 -4.10 -2.34 11.96
N THR A 15 -2.96 -3.01 11.79
CA THR A 15 -2.53 -3.54 10.48
C THR A 15 -3.55 -4.52 9.91
N ILE A 16 -4.05 -5.45 10.73
CA ILE A 16 -5.06 -6.44 10.31
C ILE A 16 -6.37 -5.75 9.92
N GLN A 17 -6.83 -4.79 10.72
CA GLN A 17 -8.06 -4.06 10.45
C GLN A 17 -7.97 -3.25 9.16
N LEU A 18 -6.86 -2.55 8.96
CA LEU A 18 -6.64 -1.76 7.74
C LEU A 18 -6.58 -2.66 6.50
N GLN A 19 -5.95 -3.83 6.61
CA GLN A 19 -5.91 -4.80 5.53
C GLN A 19 -7.30 -5.35 5.20
N ALA A 20 -8.12 -5.66 6.20
CA ALA A 20 -9.49 -6.13 5.98
C ALA A 20 -10.36 -5.09 5.25
N VAL A 21 -10.22 -3.80 5.61
CA VAL A 21 -10.91 -2.71 4.93
C VAL A 21 -10.42 -2.56 3.49
N SER A 22 -9.11 -2.61 3.27
CA SER A 22 -8.52 -2.56 1.93
C SER A 22 -9.03 -3.70 1.05
N ASP A 23 -9.03 -4.92 1.59
CA ASP A 23 -9.50 -6.11 0.86
C ASP A 23 -10.98 -6.00 0.48
N TYR A 24 -11.80 -5.45 1.37
CA TYR A 24 -13.20 -5.17 1.08
C TYR A 24 -13.34 -4.19 -0.10
N MET A 25 -12.68 -3.03 -0.02
CA MET A 25 -12.75 -1.99 -1.06
C MET A 25 -12.24 -2.50 -2.42
N TRP A 26 -11.10 -3.20 -2.43
CA TRP A 26 -10.49 -3.74 -3.65
C TRP A 26 -11.35 -4.82 -4.29
N THR A 27 -11.98 -5.67 -3.47
CA THR A 27 -12.86 -6.74 -3.94
C THR A 27 -14.13 -6.18 -4.55
N GLU A 28 -14.74 -5.17 -3.92
CA GLU A 28 -15.92 -4.51 -4.49
C GLU A 28 -15.62 -3.85 -5.84
N ALA A 29 -14.46 -3.20 -5.98
CA ALA A 29 -14.13 -2.46 -7.20
C ALA A 29 -13.62 -3.33 -8.35
N THR A 30 -12.81 -4.35 -8.05
CA THR A 30 -12.06 -5.12 -9.09
C THR A 30 -12.42 -6.60 -9.13
N GLY A 31 -13.17 -7.11 -8.15
CA GLY A 31 -13.46 -8.54 -7.98
C GLY A 31 -12.25 -9.37 -7.49
N LYS A 32 -11.16 -8.71 -7.06
CA LYS A 32 -9.93 -9.35 -6.54
C LYS A 32 -9.58 -8.75 -5.18
N ARG A 33 -8.75 -9.42 -4.40
CA ARG A 33 -8.26 -8.89 -3.09
C ARG A 33 -7.10 -7.91 -3.30
N THR A 34 -6.76 -7.13 -2.27
CA THR A 34 -5.64 -6.17 -2.33
C THR A 34 -4.34 -6.89 -2.70
N PRO A 35 -3.54 -6.34 -3.63
CA PRO A 35 -2.22 -6.86 -3.94
C PRO A 35 -1.30 -6.91 -2.71
N ILE A 36 -0.36 -7.85 -2.70
CA ILE A 36 0.67 -7.94 -1.67
C ILE A 36 1.47 -6.63 -1.65
N ALA A 37 1.67 -6.05 -0.47
CA ALA A 37 2.31 -4.75 -0.28
C ALA A 37 1.59 -3.57 -0.97
N GLY A 38 0.34 -3.73 -1.38
CA GLY A 38 -0.50 -2.66 -1.95
C GLY A 38 -1.20 -1.78 -0.91
N LEU A 39 -0.94 -1.96 0.39
CA LEU A 39 -1.50 -1.09 1.43
C LEU A 39 -0.98 0.34 1.24
N GLY A 40 -1.90 1.29 1.02
CA GLY A 40 -1.59 2.69 0.74
C GLY A 40 -1.65 3.08 -0.73
N THR A 41 -2.01 2.14 -1.62
CA THR A 41 -2.33 2.39 -3.03
C THR A 41 -3.71 1.82 -3.34
N PHE A 42 -4.45 2.41 -4.27
CA PHE A 42 -5.76 1.93 -4.71
C PHE A 42 -5.81 1.60 -6.20
N TRP A 43 -6.86 0.89 -6.62
CA TRP A 43 -7.03 0.42 -8.01
C TRP A 43 -7.22 1.58 -9.01
N ASP A 44 -7.62 2.75 -8.55
CA ASP A 44 -7.82 3.95 -9.36
C ASP A 44 -6.77 5.04 -9.10
N ASP A 45 -5.74 4.74 -8.30
CA ASP A 45 -4.68 5.70 -8.07
C ASP A 45 -4.07 6.10 -9.41
N PRO A 46 -4.01 7.40 -9.74
CA PRO A 46 -3.40 7.83 -10.98
C PRO A 46 -1.93 7.40 -10.94
N ASP A 47 -1.44 6.87 -12.06
CA ASP A 47 -0.01 6.62 -12.22
C ASP A 47 0.72 7.95 -11.94
N THR A 48 1.33 8.04 -10.76
CA THR A 48 2.28 9.11 -10.46
C THR A 48 3.53 8.74 -11.25
N LYS A 49 3.47 8.95 -12.57
CA LYS A 49 4.64 8.93 -13.44
C LYS A 49 5.52 10.07 -12.93
N THR A 50 6.35 9.74 -11.97
CA THR A 50 7.53 10.53 -11.69
C THR A 50 8.32 10.39 -12.97
N ASP A 51 8.54 11.47 -13.71
CA ASP A 51 9.40 11.46 -14.91
C ASP A 51 10.78 11.01 -14.46
N THR A 52 11.03 9.70 -14.51
CA THR A 52 12.33 9.11 -14.22
C THR A 52 13.21 9.43 -15.40
N VAL A 53 13.96 10.53 -15.30
CA VAL A 53 15.05 10.81 -16.22
C VAL A 53 16.12 9.75 -15.97
N ASP A 54 16.38 8.90 -16.97
CA ASP A 54 17.49 7.96 -16.93
C ASP A 54 18.80 8.74 -16.89
N ILE A 55 19.45 8.75 -15.72
CA ILE A 55 20.70 9.49 -15.45
C ILE A 55 21.83 9.08 -16.42
N ILE A 56 21.69 7.89 -17.04
CA ILE A 56 22.61 7.31 -18.01
C ILE A 56 22.60 8.09 -19.33
N ASP A 57 21.51 8.78 -19.68
CA ASP A 57 21.37 9.54 -20.94
C ASP A 57 22.05 10.93 -20.89
N ILE A 58 22.56 11.34 -19.72
CA ILE A 58 23.20 12.65 -19.50
C ILE A 58 24.74 12.53 -19.32
N LEU A 59 25.31 11.33 -19.45
CA LEU A 59 26.75 11.08 -19.25
C LEU A 59 27.54 11.04 -20.56
#